data_AF-A0A0B4VSU2-F1
#
_entry.id   AF-A0A0B4VSU2-F1
#
_cell.length_a   1.000
_cell.length_b   1.000
_cell.length_c   1.000
_cell.angle_alpha   90.00
_cell.angle_beta   90.00
_cell.angle_gamma   90.00
#
_symmetry.space_group_name_H-M   'P 1'
#
loop_
_entity.id
_entity.type
_entity.pdbx_description
1 polymer ?
#
loop_
_entity_poly.entity_id
_entity_poly.type
_entity_poly.pdbx_seq_one_letter_code
_entity_poly.pdbx_strand_id
1 'polypeptide(L)'
;SLYAVSGTSFNTVAGRVAYALGLEGPTIALDTACSSSLVAVHQAVSALRQGEADLMLVGGTQAIFNGRLTQLRAQAGMLSPQGQCKAFDSSANGFVRGEGCGMVVLKRLSDAEADGDPIWGVIRGSAINQDGASAGLTVPSAPAQVKVIQDALLQASVAPAEVDYLEAHGTGTTLG
;
A
#
# COMPACT_ATOMS: atom_id res chain seq x y z
N SER A 1 -26.82 10.79 -14.47
CA SER A 1 -25.85 11.80 -14.96
C SER A 1 -24.47 11.17 -15.05
N LEU A 2 -23.71 11.42 -16.12
CA LEU A 2 -22.35 10.92 -16.33
C LEU A 2 -21.40 11.30 -15.17
N TYR A 3 -21.64 12.45 -14.53
CA TYR A 3 -20.89 12.89 -13.36
C TYR A 3 -21.09 12.00 -12.13
N ALA A 4 -22.27 11.40 -11.95
CA ALA A 4 -22.50 10.47 -10.84
C ALA A 4 -21.72 9.16 -11.03
N VAL A 5 -21.67 8.65 -12.26
CA VAL A 5 -20.91 7.44 -12.62
C VAL A 5 -19.42 7.69 -12.48
N SER A 6 -18.90 8.72 -13.16
CA SER A 6 -17.47 9.01 -13.12
C SER A 6 -17.01 9.50 -11.75
N GLY A 7 -17.84 10.22 -11.00
CA GLY A 7 -17.47 10.85 -9.73
C GLY A 7 -17.13 9.88 -8.61
N THR A 8 -17.65 8.64 -8.67
CA THR A 8 -17.49 7.64 -7.61
C THR A 8 -16.91 6.30 -8.11
N SER A 9 -16.71 6.14 -9.42
CA SER A 9 -16.12 4.91 -9.96
C SER A 9 -14.67 4.77 -9.55
N PHE A 10 -14.32 3.57 -9.09
CA PHE A 10 -13.00 3.22 -8.59
C PHE A 10 -11.89 3.46 -9.62
N ASN A 11 -12.10 3.05 -10.88
CA ASN A 11 -11.14 3.25 -11.97
C ASN A 11 -10.84 4.75 -12.25
N THR A 12 -11.82 5.63 -11.99
CA THR A 12 -11.69 7.05 -12.30
C THR A 12 -10.70 7.74 -11.38
N VAL A 13 -10.33 7.15 -10.23
CA VAL A 13 -9.36 7.77 -9.32
C VAL A 13 -8.00 7.97 -9.99
N ALA A 14 -7.49 6.93 -10.66
CA ALA A 14 -6.25 7.00 -11.43
C ALA A 14 -6.47 7.70 -12.77
N GLY A 15 -7.58 7.38 -13.46
CA GLY A 15 -7.91 7.95 -14.76
C GLY A 15 -8.05 9.48 -14.75
N ARG A 16 -8.59 10.08 -13.68
CA ARG A 16 -8.67 11.55 -13.55
C ARG A 16 -7.32 12.21 -13.45
N VAL A 17 -6.37 11.61 -12.73
CA VAL A 17 -5.01 12.16 -12.60
C VAL A 17 -4.32 12.13 -13.95
N ALA A 18 -4.37 10.97 -14.64
CA ALA A 18 -3.81 10.83 -15.98
C ALA A 18 -4.43 11.83 -16.97
N TYR A 19 -5.77 11.91 -17.01
CA TYR A 19 -6.49 12.86 -17.86
C TYR A 19 -6.13 14.31 -17.57
N ALA A 20 -6.10 14.71 -16.29
CA ALA A 20 -5.84 16.10 -15.90
C ALA A 20 -4.41 16.55 -16.20
N LEU A 21 -3.45 15.63 -16.19
CA LEU A 21 -2.04 15.89 -16.45
C LEU A 21 -1.59 15.55 -17.87
N GLY A 22 -2.48 15.01 -18.71
CA GLY A 22 -2.15 14.58 -20.08
C GLY A 22 -1.19 13.39 -20.14
N LEU A 23 -1.27 12.46 -19.17
CA LEU A 23 -0.42 11.27 -19.12
C LEU A 23 -1.03 10.13 -19.95
N GLU A 24 -0.19 9.45 -20.71
CA GLU A 24 -0.61 8.39 -21.65
C GLU A 24 -0.09 6.98 -21.27
N GLY A 25 0.67 6.89 -20.17
CA GLY A 25 1.23 5.64 -19.67
C GLY A 25 0.22 4.73 -18.94
N PRO A 26 0.68 3.58 -18.40
CA PRO A 26 -0.15 2.65 -17.64
C PRO A 26 -0.94 3.35 -16.52
N THR A 27 -2.26 3.20 -16.55
CA THR A 27 -3.18 3.86 -15.60
C THR A 27 -4.07 2.83 -14.94
N ILE A 28 -3.84 2.56 -13.65
CA ILE A 28 -4.45 1.45 -12.93
C ILE A 28 -4.96 1.91 -11.56
N ALA A 29 -6.18 1.50 -11.22
CA ALA A 29 -6.70 1.51 -9.86
C ALA A 29 -6.80 0.05 -9.37
N LEU A 30 -6.30 -0.24 -8.17
CA LEU A 30 -6.28 -1.60 -7.61
C LEU A 30 -6.68 -1.62 -6.13
N ASP A 31 -7.31 -2.72 -5.70
CA ASP A 31 -7.77 -2.92 -4.33
C ASP A 31 -7.23 -4.25 -3.79
N THR A 32 -6.31 -4.15 -2.84
CA THR A 32 -5.84 -5.27 -2.01
C THR A 32 -6.05 -4.96 -0.53
N ALA A 33 -7.11 -4.20 -0.21
CA ALA A 33 -7.40 -3.69 1.12
C ALA A 33 -6.22 -2.88 1.70
N CYS A 34 -5.73 -3.24 2.88
CA CYS A 34 -4.73 -2.48 3.64
C CYS A 34 -3.37 -2.38 2.93
N SER A 35 -3.04 -3.29 2.00
CA SER A 35 -1.78 -3.28 1.26
C SER A 35 -1.83 -2.51 -0.07
N SER A 36 -2.98 -1.94 -0.44
CA SER A 36 -3.22 -1.39 -1.79
C SER A 36 -2.14 -0.41 -2.26
N SER A 37 -1.71 0.52 -1.41
CA SER A 37 -0.66 1.49 -1.78
C SER A 37 0.69 0.83 -2.02
N LEU A 38 1.08 -0.17 -1.21
CA LEU A 38 2.34 -0.89 -1.38
C LEU A 38 2.32 -1.82 -2.59
N VAL A 39 1.17 -2.44 -2.90
CA VAL A 39 1.00 -3.23 -4.13
C VAL A 39 1.10 -2.33 -5.37
N ALA A 40 0.53 -1.12 -5.33
CA ALA A 40 0.69 -0.13 -6.40
C ALA A 40 2.16 0.28 -6.59
N VAL A 41 2.90 0.49 -5.50
CA VAL A 41 4.36 0.75 -5.55
C VAL A 41 5.11 -0.42 -6.18
N HIS A 42 4.81 -1.67 -5.78
CA HIS A 42 5.43 -2.86 -6.36
C HIS A 42 5.19 -2.95 -7.87
N GLN A 43 3.95 -2.73 -8.33
CA GLN A 43 3.62 -2.75 -9.75
C GLN A 43 4.32 -1.62 -10.53
N ALA A 44 4.39 -0.41 -9.96
CA ALA A 44 5.09 0.70 -10.60
C ALA A 44 6.60 0.47 -10.71
N VAL A 45 7.24 -0.10 -9.68
CA VAL A 45 8.64 -0.51 -9.74
C VAL A 45 8.86 -1.53 -10.87
N SER A 46 7.93 -2.49 -11.02
CA SER A 46 7.98 -3.47 -12.10
C SER A 46 7.85 -2.81 -13.48
N ALA A 47 6.88 -1.92 -13.67
CA ALA A 47 6.67 -1.19 -14.94
C ALA A 47 7.89 -0.35 -15.33
N LEU A 48 8.47 0.39 -14.37
CA LEU A 48 9.69 1.17 -14.57
C LEU A 48 10.88 0.28 -14.96
N ARG A 49 11.06 -0.87 -14.29
CA ARG A 49 12.16 -1.82 -14.61
C ARG A 49 11.99 -2.46 -15.99
N GLN A 50 10.75 -2.68 -16.42
CA GLN A 50 10.44 -3.28 -17.73
C GLN A 50 10.44 -2.26 -18.87
N GLY A 51 10.56 -0.96 -18.57
CA GLY A 51 10.52 0.10 -19.57
C GLY A 51 9.11 0.38 -20.12
N GLU A 52 8.06 -0.05 -19.41
CA GLU A 52 6.67 0.26 -19.76
C GLU A 52 6.31 1.72 -19.44
N ALA A 53 7.08 2.35 -18.56
CA ALA A 53 7.00 3.76 -18.22
C ALA A 53 8.38 4.29 -17.82
N ASP A 54 8.59 5.60 -17.96
CA ASP A 54 9.81 6.29 -17.52
C ASP A 54 9.63 7.01 -16.17
N LEU A 55 8.36 7.32 -15.85
CA LEU A 55 7.92 7.94 -14.61
C LEU A 55 6.57 7.34 -14.22
N MET A 56 6.38 7.08 -12.92
CA MET A 56 5.12 6.59 -12.37
C MET A 56 4.65 7.48 -11.22
N LEU A 57 3.40 7.93 -11.28
CA LEU A 57 2.69 8.52 -10.14
C LEU A 57 2.00 7.41 -9.37
N VAL A 58 2.33 7.23 -8.09
CA VAL A 58 1.85 6.09 -7.31
C VAL A 58 1.36 6.55 -5.96
N GLY A 59 0.16 6.14 -5.56
CA GLY A 59 -0.43 6.59 -4.33
C GLY A 59 -1.56 5.72 -3.83
N GLY A 60 -2.18 6.18 -2.75
CA GLY A 60 -3.36 5.58 -2.16
C GLY A 60 -4.23 6.65 -1.53
N THR A 61 -5.54 6.42 -1.54
CA THR A 61 -6.51 7.31 -0.90
C THR A 61 -7.55 6.51 -0.14
N GLN A 62 -7.97 7.03 1.00
CA GLN A 62 -9.03 6.49 1.83
C GLN A 62 -9.84 7.64 2.42
N ALA A 63 -11.14 7.63 2.15
CA ALA A 63 -12.11 8.54 2.73
C ALA A 63 -13.33 7.76 3.24
N ILE A 64 -13.86 8.17 4.38
CA ILE A 64 -14.94 7.52 5.13
C ILE A 64 -16.19 8.38 4.99
N PHE A 65 -16.89 8.21 3.86
CA PHE A 65 -18.10 8.98 3.57
C PHE A 65 -19.33 8.54 4.37
N ASN A 66 -19.35 7.33 4.90
CA ASN A 66 -20.43 6.85 5.76
C ASN A 66 -19.96 5.87 6.84
N GLY A 67 -20.73 5.78 7.91
CA GLY A 67 -20.41 4.97 9.09
C GLY A 67 -20.70 3.47 8.95
N ARG A 68 -21.33 2.99 7.86
CA ARG A 68 -21.80 1.59 7.77
C ARG A 68 -20.67 0.58 7.90
N LEU A 69 -19.57 0.79 7.16
CA LEU A 69 -18.40 -0.09 7.26
C LEU A 69 -17.69 0.03 8.61
N THR A 70 -17.74 1.19 9.25
CA THR A 70 -17.21 1.36 10.62
C THR A 70 -18.03 0.53 11.61
N GLN A 71 -19.36 0.60 11.52
CA GLN A 71 -20.27 -0.17 12.37
C GLN A 71 -20.08 -1.68 12.19
N LEU A 72 -20.00 -2.17 10.96
CA LEU A 72 -19.76 -3.59 10.68
C LEU A 72 -18.42 -4.08 11.24
N ARG A 73 -17.36 -3.27 11.14
CA ARG A 73 -16.06 -3.60 11.73
C ARG A 73 -16.08 -3.60 13.26
N ALA A 74 -16.83 -2.66 13.87
CA ALA A 74 -17.03 -2.65 15.32
C ALA A 74 -17.78 -3.91 15.79
N GLN A 75 -18.84 -4.31 15.08
CA GLN A 75 -19.59 -5.54 15.37
C GLN A 75 -18.75 -6.80 15.19
N ALA A 76 -17.81 -6.79 14.25
CA ALA A 76 -16.85 -7.87 14.04
C ALA A 76 -15.68 -7.86 15.06
N GLY A 77 -15.67 -6.95 16.04
CA GLY A 77 -14.63 -6.87 17.07
C GLY A 77 -13.27 -6.38 16.57
N MET A 78 -13.22 -5.72 15.40
CA MET A 78 -11.95 -5.30 14.79
C MET A 78 -11.44 -3.94 15.28
N LEU A 79 -12.34 -3.09 15.81
CA LEU A 79 -12.02 -1.71 16.18
C LEU A 79 -11.70 -1.59 17.67
N SER A 80 -10.68 -0.79 18.01
CA SER A 80 -10.35 -0.48 19.40
C SER A 80 -11.48 0.34 20.05
N PRO A 81 -12.04 -0.10 21.19
CA PRO A 81 -13.03 0.66 21.94
C PRO A 81 -12.49 1.98 22.52
N GLN A 82 -11.16 2.09 22.68
CA GLN A 82 -10.48 3.26 23.24
C GLN A 82 -10.02 4.23 22.16
N GLY A 83 -10.30 3.93 20.88
CA GLY A 83 -9.98 4.83 19.78
C GLY A 83 -8.48 5.02 19.57
N GLN A 84 -7.65 4.01 19.86
CA GLN A 84 -6.20 4.05 19.64
C GLN A 84 -5.68 2.75 19.01
N CYS A 85 -4.78 2.86 18.03
CA CYS A 85 -3.97 1.74 17.57
C CYS A 85 -2.78 1.58 18.53
N LYS A 86 -2.79 0.56 19.37
CA LYS A 86 -1.72 0.31 20.34
C LYS A 86 -0.76 -0.75 19.82
N ALA A 87 -0.02 -0.42 18.76
CA ALA A 87 0.91 -1.35 18.11
C ALA A 87 1.91 -1.92 19.13
N PHE A 88 2.01 -3.26 19.18
CA PHE A 88 2.92 -4.01 20.05
C PHE A 88 2.69 -3.85 21.57
N ASP A 89 1.60 -3.21 21.98
CA ASP A 89 1.24 -3.06 23.39
C ASP A 89 0.49 -4.29 23.91
N SER A 90 0.76 -4.70 25.15
CA SER A 90 0.04 -5.81 25.79
C SER A 90 -1.48 -5.61 25.92
N SER A 91 -1.95 -4.35 25.87
CA SER A 91 -3.36 -3.95 25.89
C SER A 91 -3.94 -3.66 24.49
N ALA A 92 -3.26 -4.06 23.42
CA ALA A 92 -3.73 -4.03 22.03
C ALA A 92 -5.07 -4.75 21.88
N ASN A 93 -6.05 -4.05 21.32
CA ASN A 93 -7.44 -4.50 21.30
C ASN A 93 -8.23 -4.03 20.07
N GLY A 94 -7.53 -3.78 18.97
CA GLY A 94 -8.12 -3.40 17.69
C GLY A 94 -7.46 -2.18 17.08
N PHE A 95 -7.83 -1.87 15.84
CA PHE A 95 -7.34 -0.70 15.14
C PHE A 95 -8.37 0.44 15.14
N VAL A 96 -7.93 1.60 14.67
CA VAL A 96 -8.79 2.76 14.41
C VAL A 96 -8.71 3.08 12.92
N ARG A 97 -9.85 3.44 12.33
CA ARG A 97 -9.89 3.84 10.93
C ARG A 97 -9.32 5.25 10.78
N GLY A 98 -8.39 5.39 9.84
CA GLY A 98 -7.90 6.69 9.37
C GLY A 98 -8.45 7.04 7.99
N GLU A 99 -8.36 8.33 7.68
CA GLU A 99 -8.50 8.88 6.33
C GLU A 99 -7.14 9.44 5.90
N GLY A 100 -6.90 9.46 4.59
CA GLY A 100 -5.65 9.99 4.06
C GLY A 100 -5.55 9.85 2.56
N CYS A 101 -4.73 10.69 1.96
CA CYS A 101 -4.34 10.62 0.56
C CYS A 101 -2.85 10.92 0.47
N GLY A 102 -2.10 10.08 -0.23
CA GLY A 102 -0.67 10.23 -0.40
C GLY A 102 -0.23 9.72 -1.76
N MET A 103 0.79 10.37 -2.33
CA MET A 103 1.35 10.01 -3.62
C MET A 103 2.86 10.26 -3.63
N VAL A 104 3.58 9.39 -4.33
CA VAL A 104 5.00 9.51 -4.63
C VAL A 104 5.21 9.50 -6.13
N VAL A 105 6.31 10.12 -6.57
CA VAL A 105 6.79 10.07 -7.96
C VAL A 105 7.96 9.10 -7.99
N LEU A 106 7.88 8.10 -8.87
CA LEU A 106 8.92 7.09 -9.04
C LEU A 106 9.53 7.20 -10.44
N LYS A 107 10.86 7.09 -10.50
CA LYS A 107 11.65 6.96 -11.73
C LYS A 107 12.72 5.90 -11.51
N ARG A 108 13.32 5.40 -12.60
CA ARG A 108 14.59 4.67 -12.49
C ARG A 108 15.66 5.61 -11.95
N LEU A 109 16.54 5.11 -11.09
CA LEU A 109 17.58 5.93 -10.45
C LEU A 109 18.46 6.65 -11.48
N SER A 110 18.90 5.91 -12.51
CA SER A 110 19.69 6.46 -13.63
C SER A 110 19.03 7.66 -14.30
N ASP A 111 17.70 7.63 -14.42
CA ASP A 111 16.94 8.63 -15.16
C ASP A 111 16.63 9.84 -14.26
N ALA A 112 16.46 9.61 -12.96
CA ALA A 112 16.39 10.70 -11.99
C ALA A 112 17.74 11.44 -11.91
N GLU A 113 18.86 10.72 -11.92
CA GLU A 113 20.20 11.31 -11.92
C GLU A 113 20.50 12.07 -13.22
N ALA A 114 20.15 11.49 -14.38
CA ALA A 114 20.36 12.13 -15.68
C ALA A 114 19.55 13.43 -15.83
N ASP A 115 18.33 13.45 -15.32
CA ASP A 115 17.45 14.62 -15.39
C ASP A 115 17.74 15.64 -14.27
N GLY A 116 18.60 15.31 -13.30
CA GLY A 116 18.92 16.18 -12.16
C GLY A 116 17.79 16.31 -11.14
N ASP A 117 16.94 15.29 -11.03
CA ASP A 117 15.81 15.28 -10.11
C ASP A 117 16.25 15.16 -8.64
N PRO A 118 15.50 15.74 -7.68
CA PRO A 118 15.72 15.49 -6.27
C PRO A 118 15.37 14.04 -5.90
N ILE A 119 16.31 13.33 -5.30
CA ILE A 119 16.17 11.92 -4.89
C ILE A 119 15.99 11.85 -3.37
N TRP A 120 14.77 11.53 -2.92
CA TRP A 120 14.44 11.42 -1.50
C TRP A 120 14.76 10.04 -0.90
N GLY A 121 14.89 9.02 -1.74
CA GLY A 121 15.16 7.65 -1.33
C GLY A 121 15.17 6.70 -2.53
N VAL A 122 15.67 5.48 -2.32
CA VAL A 122 15.78 4.45 -3.35
C VAL A 122 15.03 3.21 -2.91
N ILE A 123 14.07 2.76 -3.73
CA ILE A 123 13.41 1.46 -3.53
C ILE A 123 14.35 0.36 -4.02
N ARG A 124 15.06 -0.27 -3.09
CA ARG A 124 16.02 -1.34 -3.39
C ARG A 124 15.33 -2.62 -3.86
N GLY A 125 14.26 -3.01 -3.19
CA GLY A 125 13.48 -4.21 -3.50
C GLY A 125 12.08 -4.14 -2.90
N SER A 126 11.18 -4.96 -3.43
CA SER A 126 9.83 -5.16 -2.91
C SER A 126 9.33 -6.53 -3.31
N ALA A 127 8.38 -7.07 -2.55
CA ALA A 127 7.72 -8.34 -2.86
C ALA A 127 6.26 -8.29 -2.41
N ILE A 128 5.44 -9.11 -3.06
CA ILE A 128 4.04 -9.34 -2.69
C ILE A 128 3.80 -10.86 -2.68
N ASN A 129 2.96 -11.33 -1.75
CA ASN A 129 2.50 -12.72 -1.74
C ASN A 129 1.08 -12.81 -1.16
N GLN A 130 0.64 -14.03 -0.86
CA GLN A 130 -0.64 -14.30 -0.24
C GLN A 130 -0.49 -15.32 0.89
N ASP A 131 -1.33 -15.18 1.90
CA ASP A 131 -1.36 -16.07 3.08
C ASP A 131 -1.82 -17.49 2.72
N GLY A 132 -2.51 -17.65 1.59
CA GLY A 132 -3.01 -18.93 1.10
C GLY A 132 -4.08 -19.53 2.01
N ALA A 133 -4.05 -20.85 2.19
CA ALA A 133 -4.95 -21.56 3.09
C ALA A 133 -4.49 -21.43 4.55
N SER A 134 -4.62 -20.23 5.12
CA SER A 134 -4.31 -19.95 6.54
C SER A 134 -5.44 -20.40 7.48
N ALA A 135 -5.31 -20.13 8.78
CA ALA A 135 -6.29 -20.51 9.80
C ALA A 135 -7.67 -19.82 9.65
N GLY A 136 -7.80 -18.87 8.71
CA GLY A 136 -9.06 -18.23 8.34
C GLY A 136 -8.81 -17.12 7.33
N LEU A 137 -9.81 -16.78 6.51
CA LEU A 137 -9.65 -15.81 5.41
C LEU A 137 -9.07 -14.45 5.84
N THR A 138 -9.33 -14.03 7.07
CA THR A 138 -8.87 -12.75 7.64
C THR A 138 -7.78 -12.92 8.70
N VAL A 139 -7.28 -14.14 8.89
CA VAL A 139 -6.26 -14.46 9.90
C VAL A 139 -4.88 -14.39 9.25
N PRO A 140 -3.96 -13.55 9.77
CA PRO A 140 -2.63 -13.39 9.18
C PRO A 140 -1.80 -14.68 9.28
N SER A 141 -0.89 -14.88 8.33
CA SER A 141 0.03 -16.02 8.29
C SER A 141 1.48 -15.60 8.55
N ALA A 142 2.01 -15.91 9.74
CA ALA A 142 3.41 -15.63 10.07
C ALA A 142 4.42 -16.25 9.06
N PRO A 143 4.27 -17.51 8.61
CA PRO A 143 5.14 -18.07 7.56
C PRO A 143 5.11 -17.28 6.24
N ALA A 144 3.93 -16.81 5.83
CA ALA A 144 3.79 -16.01 4.61
C ALA A 144 4.46 -14.63 4.77
N GLN A 145 4.33 -14.00 5.93
CA GLN A 145 5.00 -12.74 6.25
C GLN A 145 6.54 -12.89 6.27
N VAL A 146 7.07 -13.95 6.88
CA VAL A 146 8.51 -14.23 6.84
C VAL A 146 8.98 -14.38 5.39
N LYS A 147 8.23 -15.12 4.57
CA LYS A 147 8.56 -15.33 3.16
C LYS A 147 8.57 -14.03 2.36
N VAL A 148 7.54 -13.17 2.49
CA VAL A 148 7.51 -11.91 1.71
C VAL A 148 8.64 -10.97 2.11
N ILE A 149 9.03 -10.95 3.39
CA ILE A 149 10.18 -10.17 3.87
C ILE A 149 11.47 -10.72 3.27
N GLN A 150 11.67 -12.04 3.28
CA GLN A 150 12.83 -12.69 2.67
C GLN A 150 12.93 -12.41 1.16
N ASP A 151 11.81 -12.53 0.44
CA ASP A 151 11.75 -12.26 -0.99
C ASP A 151 12.07 -10.78 -1.31
N ALA A 152 11.59 -9.84 -0.48
CA ALA A 152 11.88 -8.42 -0.63
C ALA A 152 13.36 -8.10 -0.37
N LEU A 153 13.97 -8.70 0.67
CA LEU A 153 15.40 -8.56 0.97
C LEU A 153 16.27 -9.16 -0.13
N LEU A 154 15.89 -10.33 -0.65
CA LEU A 154 16.56 -10.96 -1.78
C LEU A 154 16.50 -10.09 -3.03
N GLN A 155 15.32 -9.55 -3.37
CA GLN A 155 15.14 -8.59 -4.47
C GLN A 155 15.99 -7.32 -4.29
N ALA A 156 16.19 -6.89 -3.04
CA ALA A 156 16.99 -5.72 -2.70
C ALA A 156 18.51 -5.97 -2.72
N SER A 157 18.93 -7.25 -2.73
CA SER A 157 20.30 -7.67 -2.42
C SER A 157 20.80 -7.04 -1.11
N VAL A 158 19.99 -7.15 -0.05
CA VAL A 158 20.27 -6.59 1.28
C VAL A 158 20.17 -7.71 2.32
N ALA A 159 21.17 -7.84 3.19
CA ALA A 159 21.12 -8.77 4.30
C ALA A 159 20.20 -8.24 5.42
N PRO A 160 19.49 -9.11 6.18
CA PRO A 160 18.61 -8.66 7.26
C PRO A 160 19.29 -7.73 8.29
N ALA A 161 20.58 -7.95 8.56
CA ALA A 161 21.35 -7.17 9.53
C ALA A 161 21.69 -5.74 9.05
N GLU A 162 21.49 -5.44 7.76
CA GLU A 162 21.67 -4.10 7.18
C GLU A 162 20.40 -3.25 7.27
N VAL A 163 19.30 -3.78 7.80
CA VAL A 163 18.04 -3.03 7.95
C VAL A 163 18.03 -2.34 9.31
N ASP A 164 18.18 -1.02 9.31
CA ASP A 164 18.21 -0.21 10.52
C ASP A 164 16.83 0.04 11.15
N TYR A 165 15.78 0.03 10.33
CA TYR A 165 14.42 0.40 10.75
C TYR A 165 13.36 -0.42 10.02
N LEU A 166 12.30 -0.79 10.74
CA LEU A 166 11.14 -1.50 10.21
C LEU A 166 9.86 -0.72 10.53
N GLU A 167 9.30 -0.07 9.51
CA GLU A 167 7.93 0.45 9.57
C GLU A 167 6.96 -0.73 9.40
N ALA A 168 6.42 -1.22 10.51
CA ALA A 168 5.55 -2.39 10.52
C ALA A 168 4.09 -2.06 10.18
N HIS A 169 3.29 -3.08 9.85
CA HIS A 169 1.84 -2.90 9.65
C HIS A 169 1.14 -2.43 10.95
N GLY A 170 1.57 -2.95 12.11
CA GLY A 170 1.35 -2.34 13.42
C GLY A 170 -0.09 -1.98 13.77
N THR A 171 -1.06 -2.82 13.45
CA THR A 171 -2.50 -2.47 13.58
C THR A 171 -3.01 -2.40 15.02
N GLY A 172 -2.22 -2.84 16.01
CA GLY A 172 -2.64 -2.84 17.42
C GLY A 172 -3.74 -3.86 17.73
N THR A 173 -3.76 -4.98 17.00
CA THR A 173 -4.65 -6.11 17.28
C THR A 173 -3.96 -7.16 18.16
N THR A 174 -4.72 -8.00 18.86
CA THR A 174 -4.16 -9.06 19.71
C THR A 174 -3.64 -10.26 18.89
N LEU A 175 -4.15 -10.44 17.67
CA LEU A 175 -3.86 -11.61 16.83
C LEU A 175 -2.69 -11.39 15.86
N GLY A 176 -2.58 -10.18 15.31
CA GLY A 176 -1.59 -9.81 14.30
C GLY A 176 -0.48 -8.91 14.82
#